data_AF-A0A936IM83-F1
#
_entry.id   AF-A0A936IM83-F1
#
_cell.length_a   1.000
_cell.length_b   1.000
_cell.length_c   1.000
_cell.angle_alpha   90.00
_cell.angle_beta   90.00
_cell.angle_gamma   90.00
#
_symmetry.space_group_name_H-M   'P 1'
#
loop_
_entity.id
_entity.type
_entity.pdbx_description
1 polymer ?
#
loop_
_entity_poly.entity_id
_entity_poly.type
_entity_poly.pdbx_seq_one_letter_code
_entity_poly.pdbx_strand_id
1 'polypeptide(L)'
;MKSSFGLALLVLTALTLAGCNHSEMSMADMKAPERPAELDQLEPLLGHWEGTWECSMPGMDQPIKGVGTNVVSWEADRWVLVERMSGDMGEMGKFSGIGVWTWNPKRGCFDNWWYDSWGSTGHGTATYDAATRTWKTKGQSTDPMTGEMKQGEGTMKILPGGKMEWTYAERDVLGRAKGMEMKGTSVRK
;
A
#
# COMPACT_ATOMS: atom_id res chain seq x y z
N MET A 1 18.93 50.64 38.39
CA MET A 1 18.41 51.17 37.10
C MET A 1 17.32 50.21 36.63
N LYS A 2 16.07 50.57 36.94
CA LYS A 2 15.03 51.07 36.03
C LYS A 2 14.28 49.94 35.30
N SER A 3 13.28 49.46 36.03
CA SER A 3 12.12 48.72 35.55
C SER A 3 11.29 49.61 34.60
N SER A 4 10.69 49.03 33.56
CA SER A 4 9.63 49.68 32.78
C SER A 4 8.68 48.65 32.22
N PHE A 5 7.51 48.63 32.86
CA PHE A 5 6.21 48.20 32.33
C PHE A 5 5.90 48.92 31.00
N GLY A 6 5.27 48.22 30.07
CA GLY A 6 4.63 48.81 28.87
C GLY A 6 3.82 47.74 28.15
N LEU A 7 2.58 47.51 28.58
CA LEU A 7 1.35 48.09 28.05
C LEU A 7 0.81 47.30 26.85
N ALA A 8 -0.38 46.73 27.10
CA ALA A 8 -1.20 45.98 26.19
C ALA A 8 -1.56 46.76 24.92
N LEU A 9 -1.65 46.03 23.80
CA LEU A 9 -2.50 46.43 22.68
C LEU A 9 -3.26 45.20 22.18
N LEU A 10 -4.55 45.13 22.54
CA LEU A 10 -5.55 44.30 21.90
C LEU A 10 -5.58 44.64 20.40
N VAL A 11 -5.25 43.67 19.54
CA VAL A 11 -5.59 43.76 18.12
C VAL A 11 -6.80 42.88 17.87
N LEU A 12 -7.86 43.58 17.48
CA LEU A 12 -9.22 43.16 17.22
C LEU A 12 -9.27 42.03 16.17
N THR A 13 -9.94 40.95 16.55
CA THR A 13 -10.24 39.77 15.74
C THR A 13 -11.22 40.14 14.62
N ALA A 14 -10.75 40.26 13.39
CA ALA A 14 -11.61 40.28 12.21
C ALA A 14 -11.75 38.84 11.68
N LEU A 15 -12.72 38.10 12.22
CA LEU A 15 -13.22 36.86 11.63
C LEU A 15 -13.93 37.21 10.31
N THR A 16 -13.19 37.18 9.20
CA THR A 16 -13.80 37.10 7.87
C THR A 16 -14.35 35.68 7.69
N LEU A 17 -15.65 35.53 7.99
CA LEU A 17 -16.47 34.44 7.50
C LEU A 17 -16.56 34.56 5.97
N ALA A 18 -15.52 34.12 5.27
CA ALA A 18 -15.60 33.81 3.84
C ALA A 18 -16.50 32.56 3.72
N GLY A 19 -17.80 32.79 3.64
CA GLY A 19 -18.79 31.77 3.39
C GLY A 19 -18.41 31.00 2.12
N CYS A 20 -18.22 29.70 2.25
CA CYS A 20 -18.06 28.81 1.12
C CYS A 20 -19.35 28.90 0.28
N ASN A 21 -19.28 29.59 -0.87
CA ASN A 21 -20.24 29.45 -1.96
C ASN A 21 -20.16 27.99 -2.47
N HIS A 22 -20.84 27.07 -1.80
CA HIS A 22 -21.20 25.79 -2.40
C HIS A 22 -22.26 26.12 -3.45
N SER A 23 -21.86 26.14 -4.72
CA SER A 23 -22.80 26.12 -5.83
C SER A 23 -23.75 24.94 -5.61
N GLU A 24 -25.04 25.21 -5.43
CA GLU A 24 -26.06 24.15 -5.38
C GLU A 24 -26.02 23.42 -6.72
N MET A 25 -25.37 22.25 -6.75
CA MET A 25 -25.45 21.36 -7.90
C MET A 25 -26.80 20.64 -7.82
N SER A 26 -27.62 20.79 -8.87
CA SER A 26 -28.83 19.99 -9.01
C SER A 26 -28.46 18.51 -9.12
N MET A 27 -29.21 17.64 -8.43
CA MET A 27 -29.04 16.19 -8.55
C MET A 27 -29.20 15.70 -10.00
N ALA A 28 -29.94 16.45 -10.84
CA ALA A 28 -30.12 16.13 -12.25
C ALA A 28 -28.83 16.29 -13.09
N ASP A 29 -27.87 17.09 -12.61
CA ASP A 29 -26.61 17.36 -13.29
C ASP A 29 -25.45 16.48 -12.80
N MET A 30 -25.68 15.67 -11.76
CA MET A 30 -24.67 14.75 -11.22
C MET A 30 -24.49 13.55 -12.15
N LYS A 31 -23.38 13.54 -12.89
CA LYS A 31 -22.90 12.36 -13.60
C LYS A 31 -21.96 11.57 -12.69
N ALA A 32 -22.05 10.24 -12.74
CA ALA A 32 -21.03 9.41 -12.13
C ALA A 32 -19.65 9.76 -12.72
N PRO A 33 -18.58 9.79 -11.92
CA PRO A 33 -17.25 10.06 -12.42
C PRO A 33 -16.84 8.98 -13.41
N GLU A 34 -16.12 9.36 -14.46
CA GLU A 34 -15.51 8.40 -15.38
C GLU A 34 -14.38 7.65 -14.68
N ARG A 35 -14.26 6.35 -14.97
CA ARG A 35 -13.20 5.52 -14.39
C ARG A 35 -11.83 5.94 -14.97
N PRO A 36 -10.84 6.26 -14.12
CA PRO A 36 -9.51 6.64 -14.58
C PRO A 36 -8.83 5.52 -15.40
N ALA A 37 -8.18 5.89 -16.50
CA ALA A 37 -7.46 4.95 -17.37
C ALA A 37 -6.24 4.33 -16.68
N GLU A 38 -5.70 4.98 -15.65
CA GLU A 38 -4.58 4.46 -14.85
C GLU A 38 -4.92 3.14 -14.18
N LEU A 39 -6.19 2.89 -13.83
CA LEU A 39 -6.60 1.59 -13.29
C LEU A 39 -6.31 0.44 -14.25
N ASP A 40 -6.23 0.67 -15.56
CA ASP A 40 -5.91 -0.39 -16.53
C ASP A 40 -4.45 -0.86 -16.43
N GLN A 41 -3.57 -0.08 -15.78
CA GLN A 41 -2.21 -0.53 -15.49
C GLN A 41 -2.19 -1.74 -14.55
N LEU A 42 -3.25 -1.95 -13.75
CA LEU A 42 -3.39 -3.07 -12.83
C LEU A 42 -3.89 -4.36 -13.52
N GLU A 43 -4.40 -4.30 -14.76
CA GLU A 43 -4.91 -5.49 -15.47
C GLU A 43 -3.92 -6.65 -15.56
N PRO A 44 -2.61 -6.42 -15.76
CA PRO A 44 -1.63 -7.50 -15.74
C PRO A 44 -1.54 -8.23 -14.39
N LEU A 45 -2.05 -7.70 -13.28
CA LEU A 45 -2.06 -8.39 -11.99
C LEU A 45 -3.20 -9.40 -11.85
N LEU A 46 -4.25 -9.29 -12.67
CA LEU A 46 -5.42 -10.16 -12.59
C LEU A 46 -5.07 -11.64 -12.85
N GLY A 47 -5.77 -12.52 -12.14
CA GLY A 47 -5.71 -13.96 -12.34
C GLY A 47 -5.38 -14.73 -11.08
N HIS A 48 -5.10 -16.02 -11.28
CA HIS A 48 -4.63 -16.93 -10.24
C HIS A 48 -3.12 -17.07 -10.36
N TRP A 49 -2.41 -16.84 -9.26
CA TRP A 49 -0.97 -16.96 -9.19
C TRP A 49 -0.59 -18.01 -8.16
N GLU A 50 0.38 -18.86 -8.50
CA GLU A 50 1.07 -19.72 -7.55
C GLU A 50 2.50 -19.25 -7.41
N GLY A 51 2.99 -19.11 -6.18
CA GLY A 51 4.31 -18.55 -5.93
C GLY A 51 5.08 -19.24 -4.83
N THR A 52 6.37 -18.97 -4.86
CA THR A 52 7.33 -19.34 -3.83
C THR A 52 8.07 -18.08 -3.39
N TRP A 53 8.45 -18.02 -2.12
CA TRP A 53 9.23 -16.92 -1.60
C TRP A 53 10.19 -17.38 -0.53
N GLU A 54 11.18 -16.53 -0.28
CA GLU A 54 12.03 -16.61 0.89
C GLU A 54 11.98 -15.30 1.67
N CYS A 55 12.06 -15.42 2.99
CA CYS A 55 12.01 -14.34 3.96
C CYS A 55 13.22 -14.47 4.89
N SER A 56 14.05 -13.42 4.92
CA SER A 56 15.20 -13.30 5.83
C SER A 56 14.89 -12.27 6.91
N MET A 57 15.26 -12.56 8.16
CA MET A 57 15.12 -11.63 9.28
C MET A 57 16.40 -11.66 10.14
N PRO A 58 16.78 -10.55 10.80
CA PRO A 58 17.88 -10.52 11.75
C PRO A 58 17.71 -11.57 12.84
N GLY A 59 18.80 -12.26 13.17
CA GLY A 59 18.81 -13.29 14.21
C GLY A 59 18.39 -14.69 13.74
N MET A 60 18.04 -14.86 12.46
CA MET A 60 17.85 -16.19 11.86
C MET A 60 19.02 -16.59 10.99
N ASP A 61 19.49 -17.83 11.14
CA ASP A 61 20.59 -18.39 10.36
C ASP A 61 20.19 -18.81 8.94
N GLN A 62 18.90 -19.07 8.71
CA GLN A 62 18.37 -19.52 7.43
C GLN A 62 17.11 -18.74 7.04
N PRO A 63 16.92 -18.43 5.75
CA PRO A 63 15.66 -17.84 5.28
C PRO A 63 14.49 -18.80 5.46
N ILE A 64 13.36 -18.27 5.91
CA ILE A 64 12.07 -18.97 5.90
C ILE A 64 11.62 -19.07 4.45
N LYS A 65 11.26 -20.26 4.01
CA LYS A 65 10.70 -20.48 2.68
C LYS A 65 9.20 -20.70 2.80
N GLY A 66 8.46 -20.17 1.84
CA GLY A 66 7.02 -20.36 1.78
C GLY A 66 6.52 -20.59 0.36
N VAL A 67 5.33 -21.17 0.30
CA VAL A 67 4.57 -21.41 -0.93
C VAL A 67 3.15 -20.94 -0.74
N GLY A 68 2.52 -20.45 -1.81
CA GLY A 68 1.20 -19.88 -1.68
C GLY A 68 0.56 -19.52 -3.00
N THR A 69 -0.69 -19.11 -2.89
CA THR A 69 -1.54 -18.73 -4.00
C THR A 69 -2.04 -17.30 -3.79
N ASN A 70 -2.18 -16.55 -4.87
CA ASN A 70 -2.82 -15.24 -4.87
C ASN A 70 -3.90 -15.20 -5.96
N VAL A 71 -5.13 -14.88 -5.59
CA VAL A 71 -6.23 -14.66 -6.52
C VAL A 71 -6.52 -13.17 -6.58
N VAL A 72 -6.39 -12.61 -7.77
CA VAL A 72 -6.53 -11.17 -8.01
C VAL A 72 -7.70 -10.91 -8.95
N SER A 73 -8.66 -10.12 -8.49
CA SER A 73 -9.88 -9.80 -9.24
C SER A 73 -10.26 -8.33 -9.12
N TRP A 74 -11.03 -7.84 -10.10
CA TRP A 74 -11.72 -6.57 -9.99
C TRP A 74 -12.94 -6.69 -9.07
N GLU A 75 -13.19 -5.65 -8.30
CA GLU A 75 -14.37 -5.42 -7.47
C GLU A 75 -14.85 -3.97 -7.68
N ALA A 76 -16.04 -3.65 -7.15
CA ALA A 76 -16.64 -2.31 -7.23
C ALA A 76 -16.62 -1.73 -8.66
N ASP A 77 -17.19 -2.45 -9.62
CA ASP A 77 -17.25 -2.05 -11.04
C ASP A 77 -15.88 -1.69 -11.66
N ARG A 78 -14.84 -2.45 -11.30
CA ARG A 78 -13.44 -2.27 -11.75
C ARG A 78 -12.76 -1.00 -11.22
N TRP A 79 -13.25 -0.43 -10.12
CA TRP A 79 -12.58 0.67 -9.42
C TRP A 79 -11.57 0.20 -8.39
N VAL A 80 -11.72 -1.05 -7.93
CA VAL A 80 -10.90 -1.60 -6.85
C VAL A 80 -10.39 -2.97 -7.29
N LEU A 81 -9.08 -3.15 -7.25
CA LEU A 81 -8.47 -4.46 -7.40
C LEU A 81 -8.32 -5.09 -6.02
N VAL A 82 -8.78 -6.31 -5.86
CA VAL A 82 -8.68 -7.07 -4.61
C VAL A 82 -7.83 -8.30 -4.86
N GLU A 83 -6.81 -8.46 -4.02
CA GLU A 83 -5.99 -9.66 -3.96
C GLU A 83 -6.35 -10.46 -2.71
N ARG A 84 -6.39 -11.79 -2.86
CA ARG A 84 -6.64 -12.74 -1.78
C ARG A 84 -5.52 -13.77 -1.79
N MET A 85 -4.64 -13.65 -0.81
CA MET A 85 -3.47 -14.50 -0.67
C MET A 85 -3.72 -15.59 0.38
N SER A 86 -3.20 -16.77 0.12
CA SER A 86 -3.06 -17.83 1.12
C SER A 86 -1.76 -18.55 0.92
N GLY A 87 -1.13 -19.00 2.01
CA GLY A 87 0.07 -19.82 1.87
C GLY A 87 0.50 -20.49 3.16
N ASP A 88 1.65 -21.13 3.05
CA ASP A 88 2.28 -21.95 4.07
C ASP A 88 3.72 -21.48 4.28
N MET A 89 4.07 -21.19 5.52
CA MET A 89 5.40 -20.72 5.95
C MET A 89 6.19 -21.83 6.67
N GLY A 90 5.85 -23.10 6.44
CA GLY A 90 6.49 -24.23 7.08
C GLY A 90 6.12 -24.33 8.55
N GLU A 91 7.13 -24.27 9.43
CA GLU A 91 6.93 -24.41 10.88
C GLU A 91 6.10 -23.26 11.49
N MET A 92 6.09 -22.09 10.84
CA MET A 92 5.24 -20.97 11.25
C MET A 92 3.76 -21.18 10.89
N GLY A 93 3.44 -22.21 10.12
CA GLY A 93 2.08 -22.58 9.76
C GLY A 93 1.52 -21.78 8.59
N LYS A 94 0.19 -21.73 8.51
CA LYS A 94 -0.54 -21.12 7.40
C LYS A 94 -0.80 -19.64 7.65
N PHE A 95 -0.84 -18.88 6.56
CA PHE A 95 -1.28 -17.49 6.59
C PHE A 95 -2.27 -17.23 5.45
N SER A 96 -3.09 -16.21 5.63
CA SER A 96 -3.95 -15.67 4.59
C SER A 96 -4.02 -14.16 4.70
N GLY A 97 -4.15 -13.47 3.59
CA GLY A 97 -4.21 -12.02 3.54
C GLY A 97 -5.10 -11.50 2.44
N ILE A 98 -5.52 -10.25 2.59
CA ILE A 98 -6.30 -9.50 1.62
C ILE A 98 -5.57 -8.20 1.38
N GLY A 99 -5.31 -7.92 0.10
CA GLY A 99 -4.85 -6.62 -0.35
C GLY A 99 -5.90 -5.92 -1.18
N VAL A 100 -5.95 -4.60 -1.08
CA VAL A 100 -6.91 -3.75 -1.80
C VAL A 100 -6.14 -2.63 -2.47
N TRP A 101 -6.37 -2.42 -3.76
CA TRP A 101 -5.65 -1.44 -4.58
C TRP A 101 -6.64 -0.54 -5.32
N THR A 102 -6.36 0.76 -5.38
CA THR A 102 -7.14 1.72 -6.19
C THR A 102 -6.28 2.89 -6.65
N TRP A 103 -6.77 3.70 -7.58
CA TRP A 103 -6.08 4.87 -8.09
C TRP A 103 -6.42 6.13 -7.29
N ASN A 104 -5.40 6.89 -6.92
CA ASN A 104 -5.55 8.20 -6.28
C ASN A 104 -5.23 9.32 -7.28
N PRO A 105 -6.23 9.97 -7.89
CA PRO A 105 -5.99 10.99 -8.92
C PRO A 105 -5.30 12.24 -8.37
N LYS A 106 -5.46 12.53 -7.07
CA LYS A 106 -4.80 13.68 -6.44
C LYS A 106 -3.31 13.45 -6.22
N ARG A 107 -2.92 12.22 -5.90
CA ARG A 107 -1.51 11.84 -5.65
C ARG A 107 -0.78 11.32 -6.88
N GLY A 108 -1.50 10.91 -7.92
CA GLY A 108 -0.90 10.32 -9.11
C GLY A 108 -0.23 8.97 -8.81
N CYS A 109 -0.78 8.21 -7.87
CA CYS A 109 -0.29 6.90 -7.47
C CYS A 109 -1.45 5.96 -7.14
N PHE A 110 -1.15 4.66 -7.02
CA PHE A 110 -2.10 3.69 -6.50
C PHE A 110 -2.00 3.65 -4.98
N ASP A 111 -3.13 3.69 -4.30
CA ASP A 111 -3.18 3.41 -2.87
C ASP A 111 -3.37 1.90 -2.69
N ASN A 112 -2.67 1.32 -1.73
CA ASN A 112 -2.87 -0.07 -1.36
C ASN A 112 -3.02 -0.26 0.14
N TRP A 113 -3.85 -1.23 0.51
CA TRP A 113 -4.05 -1.68 1.90
C TRP A 113 -3.82 -3.17 1.98
N TRP A 114 -3.35 -3.63 3.14
CA TRP A 114 -3.12 -5.03 3.44
C TRP A 114 -3.70 -5.40 4.80
N TYR A 115 -4.26 -6.60 4.90
CA TYR A 115 -4.79 -7.19 6.12
C TYR A 115 -4.49 -8.68 6.10
N ASP A 116 -4.05 -9.29 7.21
CA ASP A 116 -3.82 -10.73 7.25
C ASP A 116 -4.28 -11.41 8.54
N SER A 117 -4.25 -12.74 8.50
CA SER A 117 -4.68 -13.63 9.58
C SER A 117 -3.77 -13.60 10.80
N TRP A 118 -2.64 -12.89 10.75
CA TRP A 118 -1.75 -12.68 11.88
C TRP A 118 -2.08 -11.37 12.62
N GLY A 119 -3.05 -10.61 12.12
CA GLY A 119 -3.46 -9.34 12.71
C GLY A 119 -2.65 -8.14 12.21
N SER A 120 -1.77 -8.34 11.22
CA SER A 120 -1.10 -7.21 10.58
C SER A 120 -2.08 -6.43 9.73
N THR A 121 -1.89 -5.12 9.77
CA THR A 121 -2.54 -4.18 8.86
C THR A 121 -1.50 -3.27 8.27
N GLY A 122 -1.68 -2.90 7.01
CA GLY A 122 -0.75 -2.03 6.31
C GLY A 122 -1.44 -1.12 5.32
N HIS A 123 -0.79 0.00 5.04
CA HIS A 123 -1.19 0.93 4.00
C HIS A 123 0.04 1.49 3.32
N GLY A 124 -0.04 1.61 2.00
CA GLY A 124 1.04 2.11 1.19
C GLY A 124 0.56 2.75 -0.09
N THR A 125 1.55 3.00 -0.94
CA THR A 125 1.36 3.54 -2.27
C THR A 125 2.21 2.74 -3.25
N ALA A 126 1.75 2.67 -4.50
CA ALA A 126 2.48 2.06 -5.59
C ALA A 126 2.52 2.99 -6.81
N THR A 127 3.62 2.90 -7.56
CA THR A 127 3.77 3.54 -8.88
C THR A 127 4.26 2.53 -9.89
N TYR A 128 3.83 2.69 -11.14
CA TYR A 128 4.25 1.85 -12.26
C TYR A 128 5.19 2.61 -13.18
N ASP A 129 6.37 2.03 -13.41
CA ASP A 129 7.32 2.50 -14.42
C ASP A 129 7.12 1.68 -15.71
N ALA A 130 6.51 2.30 -16.72
CA ALA A 130 6.24 1.66 -18.00
C ALA A 130 7.51 1.31 -18.80
N ALA A 131 8.61 2.05 -18.61
CA ALA A 131 9.86 1.81 -19.33
C ALA A 131 10.53 0.52 -18.84
N THR A 132 10.51 0.27 -17.53
CA THR A 132 11.09 -0.92 -16.92
C THR A 132 10.08 -2.05 -16.66
N ARG A 133 8.79 -1.75 -16.84
CA ARG A 133 7.63 -2.60 -16.49
C ARG A 133 7.65 -3.04 -15.04
N THR A 134 7.99 -2.10 -14.16
CA THR A 134 8.23 -2.38 -12.73
C THR A 134 7.31 -1.53 -11.87
N TRP A 135 6.62 -2.19 -10.96
CA TRP A 135 5.94 -1.57 -9.84
C TRP A 135 6.93 -1.28 -8.73
N LYS A 136 6.80 -0.11 -8.13
CA LYS A 136 7.50 0.26 -6.89
C LYS A 136 6.46 0.52 -5.82
N THR A 137 6.59 -0.16 -4.70
CA THR A 137 5.70 -0.01 -3.56
C THR A 137 6.45 0.60 -2.38
N LYS A 138 5.75 1.39 -1.59
CA LYS A 138 6.22 1.84 -0.27
C LYS A 138 5.04 1.94 0.67
N GLY A 139 5.23 1.59 1.94
CA GLY A 139 4.13 1.60 2.88
C GLY A 139 4.58 1.47 4.32
N GLN A 140 3.60 1.36 5.18
CA GLN A 140 3.79 1.08 6.59
C GLN A 140 2.86 -0.05 7.00
N SER A 141 3.35 -0.91 7.88
CA SER A 141 2.63 -2.06 8.42
C SER A 141 2.81 -2.12 9.93
N THR A 142 1.82 -2.69 10.63
CA THR A 142 1.99 -3.07 12.04
C THR A 142 2.57 -4.49 12.09
N ASP A 143 3.71 -4.64 12.76
CA ASP A 143 4.29 -5.94 13.10
C ASP A 143 3.36 -6.63 14.11
N PRO A 144 2.82 -7.82 13.79
CA PRO A 144 1.82 -8.47 14.64
C PRO A 144 2.43 -9.04 15.93
N MET A 145 3.76 -9.24 15.95
CA MET A 145 4.47 -9.82 17.08
C MET A 145 4.83 -8.76 18.12
N THR A 146 5.20 -7.56 17.66
CA THR A 146 5.69 -6.47 18.52
C THR A 146 4.69 -5.33 18.68
N GLY A 147 3.71 -5.20 17.79
CA GLY A 147 2.81 -4.06 17.70
C GLY A 147 3.48 -2.79 17.17
N GLU A 148 4.76 -2.85 16.81
CA GLU A 148 5.49 -1.69 16.29
C GLU A 148 5.14 -1.43 14.82
N MET A 149 5.16 -0.15 14.45
CA MET A 149 5.09 0.23 13.05
C MET A 149 6.42 -0.06 12.34
N LYS A 150 6.34 -0.60 11.13
CA LYS A 150 7.47 -0.80 10.22
C LYS A 150 7.24 -0.02 8.93
N GLN A 151 8.32 0.33 8.25
CA GLN A 151 8.29 0.90 6.90
C GLN A 151 8.72 -0.16 5.90
N GLY A 152 7.94 -0.34 4.85
CA GLY A 152 8.19 -1.31 3.79
C GLY A 152 8.43 -0.65 2.45
N GLU A 153 9.35 -1.21 1.65
CA GLU A 153 9.53 -0.87 0.24
C GLU A 153 9.67 -2.14 -0.58
N GLY A 154 9.09 -2.14 -1.79
CA GLY A 154 9.10 -3.32 -2.63
C GLY A 154 9.17 -3.00 -4.11
N THR A 155 9.48 -4.03 -4.89
CA THR A 155 9.37 -4.01 -6.34
C THR A 155 8.60 -5.22 -6.83
N MET A 156 7.88 -5.07 -7.93
CA MET A 156 7.18 -6.17 -8.58
C MET A 156 7.23 -5.99 -10.10
N LYS A 157 7.58 -7.05 -10.81
CA LYS A 157 7.70 -7.05 -12.27
C LYS A 157 7.00 -8.26 -12.86
N ILE A 158 6.10 -8.02 -13.81
CA ILE A 158 5.46 -9.09 -14.57
C ILE A 158 6.25 -9.27 -15.87
N LEU A 159 6.81 -10.46 -16.01
CA LEU A 159 7.59 -10.91 -17.15
C LEU A 159 6.67 -11.58 -18.20
N PRO A 160 7.13 -11.66 -19.46
CA PRO A 160 6.47 -12.48 -20.48
C PRO A 160 6.23 -13.91 -19.99
N GLY A 161 5.13 -14.53 -20.43
CA GLY A 161 4.77 -15.90 -20.04
C GLY A 161 4.10 -16.01 -18.67
N GLY A 162 3.58 -14.91 -18.11
CA GLY A 162 2.82 -14.95 -16.86
C GLY A 162 3.66 -15.23 -15.62
N LYS A 163 4.96 -14.91 -15.65
CA LYS A 163 5.83 -14.97 -14.48
C LYS A 163 5.88 -13.59 -13.82
N MET A 164 5.88 -13.55 -12.50
CA MET A 164 6.06 -12.36 -11.69
C MET A 164 7.28 -12.56 -10.80
N GLU A 165 8.10 -11.52 -10.66
CA GLU A 165 9.21 -11.45 -9.72
C GLU A 165 8.99 -10.26 -8.80
N TRP A 166 9.25 -10.43 -7.52
CA TRP A 166 9.01 -9.36 -6.55
C TRP A 166 10.00 -9.41 -5.39
N THR A 167 10.19 -8.25 -4.77
CA THR A 167 10.99 -8.03 -3.57
C THR A 167 10.22 -7.15 -2.60
N TYR A 168 10.46 -7.31 -1.31
CA TYR A 168 9.94 -6.44 -0.28
C TYR A 168 10.94 -6.38 0.88
N ALA A 169 11.17 -5.21 1.44
CA ALA A 169 12.08 -5.02 2.56
C ALA A 169 11.43 -4.09 3.58
N GLU A 170 11.50 -4.49 4.85
CA GLU A 170 11.02 -3.73 5.98
C GLU A 170 12.16 -3.18 6.83
N ARG A 171 11.91 -2.02 7.42
CA ARG A 171 12.78 -1.33 8.36
C ARG A 171 11.97 -0.75 9.51
N ASP A 172 12.64 -0.39 10.59
CA ASP A 172 12.00 0.45 11.61
C ASP A 172 11.54 1.80 11.03
N VAL A 173 10.67 2.51 11.75
CA VAL A 173 10.13 3.82 11.31
C VAL A 173 11.20 4.90 11.09
N LEU A 174 12.41 4.71 11.63
CA LEU A 174 13.54 5.63 11.46
C LEU A 174 14.49 5.18 10.33
N GLY A 175 14.19 4.06 9.66
CA GLY A 175 15.02 3.45 8.63
C GLY A 175 16.34 2.85 9.14
N ARG A 176 16.53 2.72 10.46
CA ARG A 176 17.84 2.39 11.07
C ARG A 176 18.09 0.90 11.16
N ALA A 177 17.14 0.15 11.70
CA ALA A 177 17.21 -1.30 11.80
C ALA A 177 16.54 -1.97 10.60
N LYS A 178 17.20 -2.97 10.02
CA LYS A 178 16.57 -3.88 9.07
C LYS A 178 15.58 -4.77 9.83
N GLY A 179 14.37 -4.89 9.31
CA GLY A 179 13.36 -5.85 9.76
C GLY A 179 13.43 -7.08 8.87
N MET A 180 12.44 -7.24 8.01
CA MET A 180 12.31 -8.39 7.13
C MET A 180 12.81 -8.08 5.71
N GLU A 181 13.44 -9.04 5.03
CA GLU A 181 13.70 -8.97 3.58
C GLU A 181 13.07 -10.19 2.90
N MET A 182 12.16 -9.95 1.98
CA MET A 182 11.45 -10.97 1.21
C MET A 182 11.75 -10.84 -0.28
N LYS A 183 11.80 -11.97 -0.96
CA LYS A 183 11.73 -12.02 -2.41
C LYS A 183 11.03 -13.30 -2.85
N GLY A 184 10.39 -13.24 -4.01
CA GLY A 184 9.66 -14.38 -4.51
C GLY A 184 9.42 -14.33 -6.00
N THR A 185 8.88 -15.44 -6.48
CA THR A 185 8.40 -15.58 -7.84
C THR A 185 7.01 -16.16 -7.82
N SER A 186 6.15 -15.70 -8.74
CA SER A 186 4.81 -16.23 -8.93
C SER A 186 4.58 -16.56 -10.40
N VAL A 187 3.82 -17.60 -10.68
CA VAL A 187 3.45 -18.03 -12.03
C VAL A 187 1.93 -18.05 -12.12
N ARG A 188 1.41 -17.41 -13.18
CA ARG A 188 -0.02 -17.40 -13.47
C ARG A 188 -0.47 -18.78 -13.95
N LYS A 189 -1.63 -19.24 -13.46
CA LYS A 189 -2.31 -20.45 -13.94
C LYS A 189 -3.25 -20.19 -15.09
#